data_AF-R4WJL6-F1
#
_entry.id   AF-R4WJL6-F1
#
_cell.length_a   1.000
_cell.length_b   1.000
_cell.length_c   1.000
_cell.angle_alpha   90.00
_cell.angle_beta   90.00
_cell.angle_gamma   90.00
#
_symmetry.space_group_name_H-M   'P 1'
#
loop_
_entity.id
_entity.type
_entity.pdbx_description
1 polymer ?
#
loop_
_entity_poly.entity_id
_entity_poly.type
_entity_poly.pdbx_seq_one_letter_code
_entity_poly.pdbx_strand_id
1 'polypeptide(L)'
;MESNGENLSRKQFARAVRDLERITRQIAGRYIDKGVPLTWRLLHAIESEAVADLGFAGRHEAALRELFARPDDFHFPETDDVVDIASSDALPAVFAFAVDAYEQAARHGQPRLAIAAH
;
A
#
# COMPACT_ATOMS: atom_id res chain seq x y z
N MET A 1 26.00 19.84 16.22
CA MET A 1 26.53 19.41 14.91
C MET A 1 25.62 18.28 14.46
N GLU A 2 24.52 18.62 13.79
CA GLU A 2 23.55 17.64 13.29
C GLU A 2 24.13 17.08 11.99
N SER A 3 24.40 15.78 11.96
CA SER A 3 25.04 15.11 10.84
C SER A 3 24.19 15.25 9.58
N ASN A 4 24.72 15.95 8.58
CA ASN A 4 24.08 16.22 7.28
C ASN A 4 23.65 14.94 6.53
N GLY A 5 24.18 13.76 6.92
CA GLY A 5 23.82 12.44 6.39
C GLY A 5 22.50 11.85 6.93
N GLU A 6 22.13 12.08 8.20
CA GLU A 6 20.87 11.58 8.77
C GLU A 6 19.64 12.30 8.20
N ASN A 7 19.78 13.60 7.92
CA ASN A 7 18.71 14.41 7.35
C ASN A 7 18.40 14.03 5.88
N LEU A 8 19.42 13.54 5.15
CA LEU A 8 19.28 13.07 3.77
C LEU A 8 18.44 11.79 3.70
N SER A 9 18.71 10.81 4.57
CA SER A 9 17.97 9.54 4.64
C SER A 9 16.49 9.75 5.00
N ARG A 10 16.17 10.62 5.97
CA ARG A 10 14.78 10.92 6.34
C ARG A 10 13.98 11.60 5.22
N LYS A 11 14.60 12.52 4.48
CA LYS A 11 13.95 13.20 3.35
C LYS A 11 13.73 12.25 2.17
N GLN A 12 14.70 11.39 1.88
CA GLN A 12 14.58 10.36 0.86
C GLN A 12 13.49 9.35 1.21
N PHE A 13 13.43 8.90 2.47
CA PHE A 13 12.37 8.03 2.96
C PHE A 13 10.99 8.69 2.84
N ALA A 14 10.84 9.93 3.31
CA ALA A 14 9.57 10.65 3.21
C ALA A 14 9.12 10.86 1.75
N ARG A 15 10.08 11.06 0.84
CA ARG A 15 9.79 11.12 -0.60
C ARG A 15 9.34 9.77 -1.12
N ALA A 16 10.05 8.70 -0.79
CA ALA A 16 9.71 7.34 -1.21
C ALA A 16 8.31 6.92 -0.73
N VAL A 17 7.94 7.26 0.51
CA VAL A 17 6.59 7.01 1.04
C VAL A 17 5.54 7.75 0.21
N ARG A 18 5.76 9.02 -0.14
CA ARG A 18 4.83 9.80 -0.97
C ARG A 18 4.70 9.25 -2.39
N ASP A 19 5.80 8.84 -2.99
CA ASP A 19 5.80 8.19 -4.30
C ASP A 19 5.04 6.86 -4.25
N LEU A 20 5.29 6.05 -3.21
CA LEU A 20 4.59 4.77 -2.99
C LEU A 20 3.08 4.96 -2.78
N GLU A 21 2.68 5.94 -1.97
CA GLU A 21 1.27 6.28 -1.76
C GLU A 21 0.60 6.65 -3.10
N ARG A 22 1.22 7.53 -3.87
CA ARG A 22 0.69 7.96 -5.17
C ARG A 22 0.55 6.79 -6.14
N ILE A 23 1.56 5.94 -6.25
CA ILE A 23 1.54 4.74 -7.11
C ILE A 23 0.43 3.78 -6.65
N THR A 24 0.36 3.50 -5.35
CA THR A 24 -0.65 2.60 -4.78
C THR A 24 -2.07 3.10 -5.07
N ARG A 25 -2.34 4.39 -4.84
CA ARG A 25 -3.64 5.00 -5.14
C ARG A 25 -3.98 4.92 -6.62
N GLN A 26 -3.00 5.13 -7.51
CA GLN A 26 -3.22 5.01 -8.95
C GLN A 26 -3.58 3.57 -9.35
N ILE A 27 -2.87 2.57 -8.81
CA ILE A 27 -3.13 1.16 -9.07
C ILE A 27 -4.52 0.77 -8.53
N ALA A 28 -4.80 1.07 -7.25
CA ALA A 28 -6.09 0.81 -6.61
C ALA A 28 -7.24 1.49 -7.37
N GLY A 29 -7.06 2.74 -7.82
CA GLY A 29 -8.03 3.47 -8.62
C GLY A 29 -8.49 2.72 -9.88
N ARG A 30 -7.59 1.98 -10.54
CA ARG A 30 -7.96 1.15 -11.72
C ARG A 30 -8.87 -0.01 -11.36
N TYR A 31 -8.77 -0.56 -10.16
CA TYR A 31 -9.62 -1.65 -9.69
C TYR A 31 -10.96 -1.13 -9.13
N ILE A 32 -10.91 0.03 -8.46
CA ILE A 32 -12.08 0.78 -7.98
C ILE A 32 -12.99 1.18 -9.15
N ASP A 33 -12.43 1.74 -10.22
CA ASP A 33 -13.16 2.12 -11.44
C ASP A 33 -13.86 0.91 -12.09
N LYS A 34 -13.22 -0.26 -12.04
CA LYS A 34 -13.80 -1.54 -12.49
C LYS A 34 -14.83 -2.13 -11.53
N GLY A 35 -15.07 -1.52 -10.37
CA GLY A 35 -16.02 -2.01 -9.37
C GLY A 35 -15.59 -3.31 -8.68
N VAL A 36 -14.28 -3.62 -8.66
CA VAL A 36 -13.75 -4.85 -8.05
C VAL A 36 -13.57 -4.62 -6.55
N PRO A 37 -14.19 -5.45 -5.67
CA PRO A 37 -14.03 -5.31 -4.23
C PRO A 37 -12.60 -5.59 -3.78
N LEU A 38 -12.18 -4.98 -2.67
CA LEU A 38 -10.85 -5.20 -2.11
C LEU A 38 -10.81 -6.54 -1.37
N THR A 39 -10.25 -7.57 -2.02
CA THR A 39 -9.97 -8.88 -1.43
C THR A 39 -8.53 -8.99 -0.98
N TRP A 40 -8.23 -9.93 -0.09
CA TRP A 40 -6.86 -10.15 0.37
C TRP A 40 -5.91 -10.44 -0.79
N ARG A 41 -6.31 -11.32 -1.72
CA ARG A 41 -5.53 -11.63 -2.93
C ARG A 41 -5.31 -10.39 -3.81
N LEU A 42 -6.30 -9.52 -3.94
CA LEU A 42 -6.13 -8.25 -4.67
C LEU A 42 -5.19 -7.30 -3.92
N LEU A 43 -5.25 -7.25 -2.59
CA LEU A 43 -4.37 -6.42 -1.77
C LEU A 43 -2.89 -6.82 -1.95
N HIS A 44 -2.59 -8.13 -1.96
CA HIS A 44 -1.27 -8.64 -2.30
C HIS A 44 -0.84 -8.32 -3.74
N ALA A 45 -1.77 -8.40 -4.70
CA ALA A 45 -1.47 -8.02 -6.08
C ALA A 45 -1.12 -6.53 -6.21
N ILE A 46 -1.90 -5.65 -5.57
CA ILE A 46 -1.64 -4.20 -5.51
C ILE A 46 -0.27 -3.93 -4.88
N GLU A 47 0.08 -4.61 -3.80
CA GLU A 47 1.40 -4.49 -3.16
C GLU A 47 2.54 -4.88 -4.08
N SER A 48 2.44 -6.04 -4.73
CA SER A 48 3.44 -6.49 -5.69
C SER A 48 3.61 -5.50 -6.85
N GLU A 49 2.50 -5.01 -7.42
CA GLU A 49 2.53 -4.00 -8.48
C GLU A 49 3.17 -2.68 -7.99
N ALA A 50 2.78 -2.18 -6.82
CA ALA A 50 3.26 -0.91 -6.29
C ALA A 50 4.75 -0.95 -5.94
N VAL A 51 5.24 -2.04 -5.34
CA VAL A 51 6.67 -2.22 -5.02
C VAL A 51 7.50 -2.38 -6.29
N ALA A 52 6.97 -3.07 -7.30
CA ALA A 52 7.60 -3.15 -8.61
C ALA A 52 7.70 -1.75 -9.25
N ASP A 53 6.59 -1.02 -9.36
CA ASP A 53 6.53 0.32 -9.97
C ASP A 53 7.40 1.34 -9.21
N LEU A 54 7.42 1.30 -7.87
CA LEU A 54 8.31 2.15 -7.07
C LEU A 54 9.79 1.88 -7.42
N GLY A 55 10.16 0.61 -7.55
CA GLY A 55 11.52 0.22 -7.95
C GLY A 55 11.87 0.63 -9.39
N PHE A 56 10.90 0.63 -10.30
CA PHE A 56 11.06 1.14 -11.67
C PHE A 56 11.14 2.67 -11.72
N ALA A 57 10.36 3.37 -10.90
CA ALA A 57 10.39 4.83 -10.77
C ALA A 57 11.69 5.34 -10.12
N GLY A 58 12.24 4.59 -9.16
CA GLY A 58 13.51 4.87 -8.49
C GLY A 58 14.76 4.36 -9.23
N ARG A 59 14.57 3.58 -10.30
CA ARG A 59 15.57 2.95 -11.19
C ARG A 59 16.73 2.15 -10.59
N HIS A 60 17.17 2.30 -9.34
CA HIS A 60 17.88 1.27 -8.53
C HIS A 60 18.11 1.78 -7.10
N GLU A 61 17.66 1.02 -6.08
CA GLU A 61 18.23 1.02 -4.72
C GLU A 61 17.61 -0.18 -3.97
N ALA A 62 18.29 -1.33 -3.93
CA ALA A 62 17.83 -2.51 -3.18
C ALA A 62 17.48 -2.16 -1.72
N ALA A 63 18.26 -1.24 -1.13
CA ALA A 63 18.03 -0.69 0.20
C ALA A 63 16.64 -0.04 0.36
N LEU A 64 16.14 0.65 -0.66
CA LEU A 64 14.80 1.25 -0.59
C LEU A 64 13.71 0.18 -0.60
N ARG A 65 13.89 -0.90 -1.37
CA ARG A 65 12.97 -2.05 -1.34
C ARG A 65 12.99 -2.78 0.00
N GLU A 66 14.17 -2.94 0.61
CA GLU A 66 14.32 -3.54 1.94
C GLU A 66 13.63 -2.71 3.03
N LEU A 67 13.62 -1.37 2.92
CA LEU A 67 12.89 -0.50 3.86
C LEU A 67 11.36 -0.68 3.82
N PHE A 68 10.82 -1.15 2.70
CA PHE A 68 9.39 -1.43 2.53
C PHE A 68 9.08 -2.93 2.50
N ALA A 69 10.10 -3.78 2.63
CA ALA A 69 9.90 -5.22 2.71
C ALA A 69 9.05 -5.52 3.94
N ARG A 70 8.03 -6.36 3.76
CA ARG A 70 7.19 -6.80 4.88
C ARG A 70 8.07 -7.53 5.90
N PRO A 71 7.95 -7.24 7.21
CA PRO A 71 8.57 -8.09 8.22
C PRO A 71 7.99 -9.50 8.13
N ASP A 72 8.85 -10.52 8.12
CA ASP A 72 8.48 -11.93 7.90
C ASP A 72 7.43 -12.44 8.92
N ASP A 73 7.39 -11.83 10.11
CA ASP A 73 6.42 -12.13 11.18
C ASP A 73 4.96 -11.75 10.86
N PHE A 74 4.69 -10.96 9.81
CA PHE A 74 3.33 -10.60 9.42
C PHE A 74 2.79 -11.54 8.33
N HIS A 75 1.98 -12.50 8.75
CA HIS A 75 1.19 -13.33 7.84
C HIS A 75 -0.19 -12.73 7.61
N PHE A 76 -0.46 -12.30 6.38
CA PHE A 76 -1.77 -11.89 5.92
C PHE A 76 -2.40 -13.01 5.08
N PRO A 77 -3.74 -13.16 5.09
CA PRO A 77 -4.42 -14.13 4.23
C PRO A 77 -4.13 -13.88 2.75
N GLU A 78 -4.08 -14.94 1.93
CA GLU A 78 -3.92 -14.84 0.46
C GLU A 78 -5.22 -15.22 -0.29
N THR A 79 -6.37 -15.12 0.40
CA THR A 79 -7.67 -15.60 -0.10
C THR A 79 -8.42 -14.55 -0.91
N ASP A 80 -9.49 -14.97 -1.61
CA ASP A 80 -10.41 -14.05 -2.28
C ASP A 80 -11.47 -13.46 -1.33
N ASP A 81 -11.32 -13.64 -0.01
CA ASP A 81 -12.19 -13.00 0.97
C ASP A 81 -11.97 -11.48 0.98
N VAL A 82 -13.05 -10.74 1.24
CA VAL A 82 -12.98 -9.28 1.41
C VAL A 82 -12.05 -8.96 2.58
N VAL A 83 -11.22 -7.94 2.39
CA VAL A 83 -10.26 -7.50 3.41
C VAL A 83 -10.99 -7.07 4.68
N ASP A 84 -10.52 -7.63 5.80
CA ASP A 84 -10.89 -7.23 7.17
C ASP A 84 -9.61 -6.90 7.94
N ILE A 85 -9.33 -5.61 8.09
CA ILE A 85 -8.15 -5.14 8.82
C ILE A 85 -8.42 -4.87 10.30
N ALA A 86 -9.63 -5.11 10.81
CA ALA A 86 -9.99 -4.77 12.20
C ALA A 86 -9.15 -5.52 13.24
N SER A 87 -8.59 -6.68 12.86
CA SER A 87 -7.77 -7.52 13.73
C SER A 87 -6.25 -7.28 13.59
N SER A 88 -5.81 -6.36 12.73
CA SER A 88 -4.38 -6.16 12.45
C SER A 88 -3.80 -5.00 13.28
N ASP A 89 -2.82 -5.29 14.13
CA ASP A 89 -2.13 -4.29 14.98
C ASP A 89 -1.20 -3.36 14.18
N ALA A 90 -0.64 -3.87 13.07
CA ALA A 90 0.13 -3.08 12.12
C ALA A 90 -0.11 -3.57 10.69
N LEU A 91 -0.11 -2.63 9.74
CA LEU A 91 -0.28 -2.92 8.31
C LEU A 91 0.96 -2.45 7.53
N PRO A 92 1.37 -3.19 6.50
CA PRO A 92 2.29 -2.68 5.49
C PRO A 92 1.77 -1.36 4.92
N ALA A 93 2.68 -0.43 4.61
CA ALA A 93 2.29 0.90 4.11
C ALA A 93 1.39 0.82 2.86
N VAL A 94 1.71 -0.09 1.93
CA VAL A 94 0.91 -0.28 0.71
C VAL A 94 -0.50 -0.77 1.04
N PHE A 95 -0.65 -1.68 2.01
CA PHE A 95 -1.94 -2.19 2.44
C PHE A 95 -2.78 -1.05 3.02
N ALA A 96 -2.20 -0.25 3.91
CA ALA A 96 -2.87 0.91 4.50
C ALA A 96 -3.34 1.92 3.43
N PHE A 97 -2.49 2.24 2.44
CA PHE A 97 -2.85 3.16 1.37
C PHE A 97 -3.95 2.62 0.44
N ALA A 98 -3.91 1.33 0.13
CA ALA A 98 -4.94 0.69 -0.69
C ALA A 98 -6.28 0.66 0.03
N VAL A 99 -6.30 0.29 1.32
CA VAL A 99 -7.51 0.31 2.14
C VAL A 99 -8.09 1.72 2.23
N ASP A 100 -7.28 2.74 2.54
CA ASP A 100 -7.75 4.12 2.60
C ASP A 100 -8.35 4.58 1.26
N ALA A 101 -7.74 4.23 0.12
CA ALA A 101 -8.30 4.57 -1.19
C ALA A 101 -9.68 3.92 -1.43
N TYR A 102 -9.86 2.67 -1.01
CA TYR A 102 -11.13 1.95 -1.12
C TYR A 102 -12.19 2.48 -0.16
N GLU A 103 -11.83 2.81 1.07
CA GLU A 103 -12.75 3.45 2.02
C GLU A 103 -13.24 4.80 1.50
N GLN A 104 -12.35 5.62 0.94
CA GLN A 104 -12.73 6.89 0.34
C GLN A 104 -13.69 6.67 -0.84
N ALA A 105 -13.41 5.72 -1.73
CA ALA A 105 -14.30 5.40 -2.85
C ALA A 105 -15.68 4.90 -2.37
N ALA A 106 -15.72 4.08 -1.32
CA ALA A 106 -16.98 3.62 -0.71
C ALA A 106 -17.80 4.79 -0.15
N ARG A 107 -17.15 5.73 0.56
CA ARG A 107 -17.78 6.95 1.10
C ARG A 107 -18.31 7.88 -0.01
N HIS A 108 -17.68 7.89 -1.18
CA HIS A 108 -18.07 8.71 -2.33
C HIS A 108 -19.13 8.07 -3.25
N GLY A 109 -19.76 6.96 -2.83
CA GLY A 109 -20.96 6.41 -3.49
C GLY A 109 -20.78 5.04 -4.13
N GLN A 110 -19.71 4.30 -3.84
CA GLN A 110 -19.51 2.92 -4.29
C GLN A 110 -19.56 1.92 -3.13
N PRO A 111 -20.74 1.66 -2.51
CA PRO A 111 -20.84 0.83 -1.32
C PRO A 111 -20.42 -0.63 -1.54
N ARG A 112 -20.43 -1.13 -2.79
CA ARG A 112 -19.94 -2.48 -3.14
C ARG A 112 -18.42 -2.63 -2.95
N LEU A 113 -17.71 -1.52 -2.84
CA LEU A 113 -16.27 -1.46 -2.61
C LEU A 113 -15.92 -1.33 -1.12
N ALA A 114 -16.92 -1.30 -0.25
CA ALA A 114 -16.68 -1.34 1.18
C ALA A 114 -15.84 -2.59 1.49
N ILE A 115 -14.72 -2.37 2.18
CA ILE A 115 -14.04 -3.42 2.94
C ILE A 115 -15.04 -3.98 3.97
N ALA A 116 -14.72 -5.11 4.60
CA ALA A 116 -15.52 -5.58 5.72
C ALA A 116 -15.41 -4.54 6.86
N ALA A 117 -16.32 -3.57 6.84
CA ALA A 117 -16.49 -2.55 7.86
C ALA A 117 -17.55 -3.08 8.83
N HIS A 118 -17.19 -3.14 10.11
CA HIS A 118 -18.11 -3.48 11.18
C HIS A 118 -19.14 -2.37 11.39
#